data_AF-A0A926I623-F1
#
_entry.id   AF-A0A926I623-F1
#
_cell.length_a   1.000
_cell.length_b   1.000
_cell.length_c   1.000
_cell.angle_alpha   90.00
_cell.angle_beta   90.00
_cell.angle_gamma   90.00
#
_symmetry.space_group_name_H-M   'P 1'
#
loop_
_entity.id
_entity.type
_entity.pdbx_description
1 polymer ?
#
loop_
_entity_poly.entity_id
_entity_poly.type
_entity_poly.pdbx_seq_one_letter_code
_entity_poly.pdbx_strand_id
1 'polypeptide(L)'
;MREFRIELEAGQRIDVFLAEKLEGKTRSAVQKLVAGGHVRINGASASKNSKLRVGDMVMVKEPEPKSLDVEAEDIPLSVVYEDDDLLVVNKPKGMVVHPAVGNESGTLVNALLHHCRDSLSGINGVIRPGIVHRIDKDTSGLLIVAKNDNAHLKLAEQIERHSFSRVYHAVVYGNIKENEGTIETQLGRHPQDRKKMAVLTSGGRRAVTHFRVLERYGSFTYVKLRLETGRTHQIRVHMASIGHPVAGDPVYGPKKVLEVLNGQCLHAKSIGFVHPTTGEYLEFDSPLPEVFEDFLEKLRRESGIKPSVSMADVLIASDLDGTLLQDDKTISEIDKAAIRRFREAGGTFTVATGRSIPTVAPYLEELELDVPVTLYNGAMIYDPVSKETIWETGLPEEAKKAVPYIYQIFGETVGIEVLDDHALYAVVYNDFIRWHLNDGGYQVPHERCGIEDVIPKRWLKVMFAAEKDQVGALQRELENLNIQGVRIVHSAERLVEMVPADANKGSALRRLCSEIGIPLEKTAAIGDFYNDLEMIEMAGFGIAVSNSCRDVKVTASLVVSSNGQNGVAEAIEYVMENKKKLF
;
A
#
# COMPACT_ATOMS: atom_id res chain seq x y z
N MET A 1 -2.35 -3.78 42.41
CA MET A 1 -1.58 -4.56 43.40
C MET A 1 -1.86 -6.03 43.13
N ARG A 2 -0.84 -6.89 43.05
CA ARG A 2 -0.97 -8.32 42.77
C ARG A 2 -0.46 -9.12 43.97
N GLU A 3 -1.13 -10.22 44.29
CA GLU A 3 -0.78 -11.09 45.42
C GLU A 3 -0.62 -12.54 44.94
N PHE A 4 0.43 -13.21 45.41
CA PHE A 4 0.71 -14.61 45.10
C PHE A 4 0.94 -15.39 46.38
N ARG A 5 0.25 -16.52 46.53
CA ARG A 5 0.52 -17.49 47.58
C ARG A 5 1.38 -18.63 47.02
N ILE A 6 2.47 -18.97 47.69
CA ILE A 6 3.39 -20.01 47.23
C ILE A 6 2.89 -21.37 47.71
N GLU A 7 2.52 -22.26 46.78
CA GLU A 7 1.83 -23.53 47.09
C GLU A 7 2.67 -24.80 46.84
N LEU A 8 3.76 -24.76 46.06
CA LEU A 8 4.62 -25.92 45.76
C LEU A 8 6.13 -25.55 45.66
N GLU A 9 7.02 -26.56 45.76
CA GLU A 9 8.47 -26.56 46.07
C GLU A 9 9.20 -25.21 46.30
N ALA A 10 9.66 -25.04 47.55
CA ALA A 10 10.43 -23.91 48.05
C ALA A 10 11.89 -23.91 47.58
N GLY A 11 12.41 -22.73 47.22
CA GLY A 11 13.82 -22.52 46.89
C GLY A 11 14.07 -21.65 45.65
N GLN A 12 13.05 -21.44 44.81
CA GLN A 12 13.13 -20.54 43.65
C GLN A 12 13.35 -19.09 44.12
N ARG A 13 14.20 -18.36 43.39
CA ARG A 13 14.45 -16.94 43.68
C ARG A 13 13.25 -16.11 43.25
N ILE A 14 12.94 -15.07 44.04
CA ILE A 14 11.81 -14.18 43.80
C ILE A 14 11.84 -13.51 42.42
N ASP A 15 13.02 -13.18 41.90
CA ASP A 15 13.16 -12.56 40.58
C ASP A 15 12.84 -13.51 39.42
N VAL A 16 13.04 -14.82 39.62
CA VAL A 16 12.68 -15.86 38.64
C VAL A 16 11.19 -16.13 38.71
N PHE A 17 10.66 -16.37 39.90
CA PHE A 17 9.23 -16.61 40.12
C PHE A 17 8.36 -15.49 39.55
N LEU A 18 8.71 -14.23 39.85
CA LEU A 18 7.91 -13.09 39.37
C LEU A 18 8.08 -12.83 37.87
N ALA A 19 9.20 -13.19 37.26
CA ALA A 19 9.34 -13.09 35.80
C ALA A 19 8.46 -14.12 35.07
N GLU A 20 8.18 -15.26 35.69
CA GLU A 20 7.26 -16.28 35.17
C GLU A 20 5.79 -15.90 35.41
N LYS A 21 5.48 -15.24 36.53
CA LYS A 21 4.10 -14.91 36.94
C LYS A 21 3.60 -13.54 36.47
N LEU A 22 4.50 -12.59 36.22
CA LEU A 22 4.14 -11.27 35.71
C LEU A 22 4.26 -11.29 34.19
N GLU A 23 3.14 -11.48 33.52
CA GLU A 23 3.05 -11.39 32.06
C GLU A 23 3.70 -10.11 31.54
N GLY A 24 4.52 -10.24 30.51
CA GLY A 24 5.20 -9.12 29.84
C GLY A 24 6.37 -8.49 30.61
N LYS A 25 6.84 -9.05 31.73
CA LYS A 25 7.99 -8.52 32.47
C LYS A 25 9.23 -9.38 32.32
N THR A 26 10.32 -8.75 31.88
CA THR A 26 11.64 -9.41 31.89
C THR A 26 12.19 -9.54 33.31
N ARG A 27 13.09 -10.49 33.51
CA ARG A 27 13.78 -10.68 34.80
C ARG A 27 14.48 -9.40 35.29
N SER A 28 15.05 -8.61 34.40
CA SER A 28 15.71 -7.34 34.76
C SER A 28 14.70 -6.28 35.22
N ALA A 29 13.50 -6.23 34.63
CA ALA A 29 12.41 -5.36 35.08
C ALA A 29 11.94 -5.76 36.49
N VAL A 30 11.78 -7.06 36.75
CA VAL A 30 11.43 -7.58 38.09
C VAL A 30 12.50 -7.24 39.12
N GLN A 31 13.78 -7.36 38.78
CA GLN A 31 14.88 -6.98 39.68
C GLN A 31 14.84 -5.48 40.04
N LYS A 32 14.43 -4.60 39.11
CA LYS A 32 14.21 -3.18 39.40
C LYS A 32 13.03 -2.96 40.35
N LEU A 33 11.93 -3.70 40.19
CA LEU A 33 10.79 -3.63 41.13
C LEU A 33 11.22 -4.04 42.54
N VAL A 34 11.98 -5.12 42.68
CA VAL A 34 12.52 -5.57 43.97
C VAL A 34 13.46 -4.52 44.57
N ALA A 35 14.40 -3.99 43.78
CA ALA A 35 15.32 -2.94 44.22
C ALA A 35 14.61 -1.64 44.63
N GLY A 36 13.50 -1.30 43.97
CA GLY A 36 12.66 -0.15 44.28
C GLY A 36 11.72 -0.34 45.48
N GLY A 37 11.77 -1.50 46.16
CA GLY A 37 10.90 -1.79 47.31
C GLY A 37 9.44 -2.04 46.96
N HIS A 38 9.14 -2.32 45.69
CA HIS A 38 7.79 -2.58 45.17
C HIS A 38 7.31 -4.02 45.41
N VAL A 39 8.17 -4.88 45.94
CA VAL A 39 7.89 -6.30 46.19
C VAL A 39 8.07 -6.61 47.67
N ARG A 40 7.09 -7.27 48.28
CA ARG A 40 7.12 -7.71 49.68
C ARG A 40 6.85 -9.20 49.81
N ILE A 41 7.51 -9.86 50.74
CA ILE A 41 7.23 -11.24 51.18
C ILE A 41 6.72 -11.18 52.63
N ASN A 42 5.52 -11.69 52.90
CA ASN A 42 4.90 -11.69 54.24
C ASN A 42 4.91 -10.29 54.90
N GLY A 43 4.71 -9.24 54.10
CA GLY A 43 4.71 -7.84 54.55
C GLY A 43 6.09 -7.16 54.63
N ALA A 44 7.21 -7.90 54.56
CA ALA A 44 8.58 -7.36 54.57
C ALA A 44 9.12 -7.13 53.15
N SER A 45 9.93 -6.08 52.94
CA SER A 45 10.54 -5.80 51.62
C SER A 45 11.42 -6.95 51.15
N ALA A 46 11.22 -7.39 49.91
CA ALA A 46 12.03 -8.43 49.32
C ALA A 46 13.40 -7.91 48.88
N SER A 47 14.43 -8.74 49.00
CA SER A 47 15.74 -8.53 48.37
C SER A 47 15.87 -9.31 47.06
N LYS A 48 16.79 -8.91 46.17
CA LYS A 48 17.06 -9.60 44.89
C LYS A 48 17.46 -11.08 45.03
N ASN A 49 17.89 -11.50 46.21
CA ASN A 49 18.33 -12.87 46.49
C ASN A 49 17.33 -13.65 47.35
N SER A 50 16.15 -13.09 47.62
CA SER A 50 15.14 -13.76 48.44
C SER A 50 14.69 -15.05 47.76
N LYS A 51 14.71 -16.14 48.52
CA LYS A 51 14.17 -17.44 48.11
C LYS A 51 12.80 -17.63 48.74
N LEU A 52 11.85 -18.10 47.93
CA LEU A 52 10.46 -18.28 48.34
C LEU A 52 10.28 -19.60 49.11
N ARG A 53 9.42 -19.58 50.12
CA ARG A 53 9.00 -20.74 50.90
C ARG A 53 7.52 -21.03 50.67
N VAL A 54 7.14 -22.31 50.80
CA VAL A 54 5.73 -22.70 50.79
C VAL A 54 4.98 -21.96 51.89
N GLY A 55 3.85 -21.35 51.53
CA GLY A 55 3.04 -20.51 52.40
C GLY A 55 3.41 -19.02 52.38
N ASP A 56 4.52 -18.62 51.75
CA ASP A 56 4.84 -17.20 51.61
C ASP A 56 3.76 -16.47 50.81
N MET A 57 3.44 -15.24 51.25
CA MET A 57 2.59 -14.29 50.56
C MET A 57 3.47 -13.23 49.90
N VAL A 58 3.53 -13.24 48.57
CA VAL A 58 4.27 -12.25 47.78
C VAL A 58 3.31 -11.17 47.29
N MET A 59 3.53 -9.93 47.72
CA MET A 59 2.79 -8.76 47.25
C MET A 59 3.65 -7.93 46.30
N VAL A 60 3.10 -7.59 45.14
CA VAL A 60 3.72 -6.70 44.15
C VAL A 60 2.85 -5.47 43.95
N LYS A 61 3.43 -4.30 44.24
CA LYS A 61 2.82 -2.99 43.98
C LYS A 61 3.66 -2.26 42.93
N GLU A 62 3.33 -2.49 41.66
CA GLU A 62 3.96 -1.78 40.55
C GLU A 62 3.78 -0.25 40.73
N PRO A 63 4.85 0.54 40.60
CA PRO A 63 4.74 1.98 40.61
C PRO A 63 3.93 2.44 39.39
N GLU A 64 3.18 3.54 39.54
CA GLU A 64 2.61 4.19 38.38
C GLU A 64 3.73 4.66 37.44
N PRO A 65 3.53 4.54 36.12
CA PRO A 65 4.52 4.97 35.16
C PRO A 65 4.86 6.45 35.35
N LYS A 66 6.15 6.80 35.46
CA LYS A 66 6.57 8.21 35.47
C LYS A 66 6.63 8.73 34.03
N SER A 67 6.18 9.94 33.76
CA SER A 67 6.39 10.58 32.45
C SER A 67 7.88 10.87 32.23
N LEU A 68 8.35 10.86 30.97
CA LEU A 68 9.65 11.46 30.64
C LEU A 68 9.56 12.98 30.81
N ASP A 69 10.67 13.61 31.23
CA ASP A 69 10.91 15.05 31.09
C ASP A 69 11.19 15.39 29.61
N VAL A 70 10.25 15.06 28.72
CA VAL A 70 10.27 15.39 27.28
C VAL A 70 8.87 15.84 26.91
N GLU A 71 8.72 17.07 26.44
CA GLU A 71 7.44 17.64 26.07
C GLU A 71 6.94 17.09 24.73
N ALA A 72 5.63 16.87 24.63
CA ALA A 72 4.96 16.50 23.39
C ALA A 72 4.86 17.71 22.46
N GLU A 73 5.18 17.53 21.18
CA GLU A 73 5.12 18.61 20.17
C GLU A 73 4.24 18.18 18.99
N ASP A 74 3.37 19.08 18.54
CA ASP A 74 2.51 18.87 17.37
C ASP A 74 3.32 18.99 16.07
N ILE A 75 4.05 17.92 15.76
CA ILE A 75 4.87 17.79 14.56
C ILE A 75 4.22 16.72 13.68
N PRO A 76 3.82 17.03 12.44
CA PRO A 76 3.20 16.07 11.55
C PRO A 76 4.07 14.83 11.33
N LEU A 77 3.46 13.65 11.45
CA LEU A 77 4.08 12.36 11.19
C LEU A 77 3.53 11.74 9.92
N SER A 78 4.40 11.26 9.04
CA SER A 78 4.02 10.38 7.95
C SER A 78 3.89 8.96 8.50
N VAL A 79 2.68 8.59 8.89
CA VAL A 79 2.34 7.26 9.41
C VAL A 79 1.98 6.35 8.24
N VAL A 80 2.72 5.24 8.10
CA VAL A 80 2.51 4.22 7.06
C VAL A 80 1.60 3.11 7.58
N TYR A 81 1.68 2.80 8.87
CA TYR A 81 0.85 1.79 9.54
C TYR A 81 0.74 2.09 11.03
N GLU A 82 -0.44 1.85 11.60
CA GLU A 82 -0.69 1.99 13.04
C GLU A 82 -1.74 0.99 13.52
N ASP A 83 -1.49 0.39 14.68
CA ASP A 83 -2.44 -0.42 15.45
C ASP A 83 -2.26 -0.19 16.97
N ASP A 84 -2.78 -1.09 17.81
CA ASP A 84 -2.66 -1.00 19.28
C ASP A 84 -1.26 -1.36 19.81
N ASP A 85 -0.46 -2.09 19.04
CA ASP A 85 0.86 -2.58 19.43
C ASP A 85 2.01 -1.69 18.95
N LEU A 86 1.90 -1.15 17.75
CA LEU A 86 3.00 -0.47 17.07
C LEU A 86 2.56 0.57 16.05
N LEU A 87 3.57 1.29 15.58
CA LEU A 87 3.47 2.33 14.57
C LEU A 87 4.68 2.20 13.63
N VAL A 88 4.45 2.34 12.33
CA VAL A 88 5.50 2.48 11.31
C VAL A 88 5.42 3.88 10.72
N VAL A 89 6.51 4.64 10.85
CA VAL A 89 6.60 6.02 10.36
C VAL A 89 7.66 6.16 9.28
N ASN A 90 7.41 7.02 8.29
CA ASN A 90 8.42 7.47 7.34
C ASN A 90 9.06 8.77 7.86
N LYS A 91 10.23 8.65 8.51
CA LYS A 91 10.92 9.80 9.10
C LYS A 91 11.52 10.69 8.00
N PRO A 92 11.25 12.01 7.99
CA PRO A 92 11.90 12.91 7.04
C PRO A 92 13.40 13.06 7.35
N LYS A 93 14.14 13.54 6.36
CA LYS A 93 15.54 13.95 6.52
C LYS A 93 15.64 15.14 7.48
N GLY A 94 16.72 15.23 8.25
CA GLY A 94 16.97 16.36 9.17
C GLY A 94 16.33 16.21 10.55
N MET A 95 15.34 15.32 10.71
CA MET A 95 14.73 15.04 12.01
C MET A 95 15.59 14.07 12.84
N VAL A 96 15.89 14.46 14.08
CA VAL A 96 16.56 13.60 15.06
C VAL A 96 15.55 12.63 15.69
N VAL A 97 15.96 11.39 15.96
CA VAL A 97 15.07 10.38 16.55
C VAL A 97 14.81 10.63 18.04
N HIS A 98 15.86 10.81 18.84
CA HIS A 98 15.77 11.00 20.28
C HIS A 98 16.34 12.36 20.72
N PRO A 99 15.75 13.00 21.74
CA PRO A 99 16.33 14.17 22.38
C PRO A 99 17.76 13.90 22.81
N ALA A 100 18.65 14.83 22.50
CA ALA A 100 20.07 14.75 22.82
C ALA A 100 20.64 16.17 22.95
N VAL A 101 21.84 16.30 23.53
CA VAL A 101 22.53 17.59 23.64
C VAL A 101 22.60 18.27 22.25
N GLY A 102 22.02 19.46 22.16
CA GLY A 102 21.92 20.25 20.92
C GLY A 102 20.70 19.96 20.04
N ASN A 103 19.84 19.00 20.39
CA ASN A 103 18.52 18.72 19.79
C ASN A 103 17.60 18.21 20.92
N GLU A 104 17.22 19.10 21.83
CA GLU A 104 16.42 18.75 23.03
C GLU A 104 14.92 18.64 22.73
N SER A 105 14.45 19.33 21.70
CA SER A 105 13.08 19.39 21.18
C SER A 105 13.06 19.11 19.66
N GLY A 106 11.88 19.06 19.05
CA GLY A 106 11.72 18.88 17.61
C GLY A 106 12.14 17.49 17.10
N THR A 107 12.14 16.48 17.96
CA THR A 107 12.55 15.12 17.63
C THR A 107 11.36 14.22 17.31
N LEU A 108 11.63 13.05 16.72
CA LEU A 108 10.60 12.04 16.47
C LEU A 108 9.90 11.63 17.78
N VAL A 109 10.62 11.54 18.91
CA VAL A 109 9.99 11.25 20.21
C VAL A 109 9.00 12.34 20.62
N ASN A 110 9.31 13.64 20.41
CA ASN A 110 8.39 14.73 20.74
C ASN A 110 7.09 14.62 19.92
N ALA A 111 7.23 14.33 18.62
CA ALA A 111 6.11 14.11 17.71
C ALA A 111 5.25 12.89 18.10
N LEU A 112 5.90 11.77 18.43
CA LEU A 112 5.22 10.54 18.85
C LEU A 112 4.47 10.69 20.17
N LEU A 113 5.01 11.46 21.12
CA LEU A 113 4.31 11.78 22.36
C LEU A 113 3.02 12.56 22.09
N HIS A 114 3.03 13.48 21.12
CA HIS A 114 1.85 14.22 20.73
C HIS A 114 0.83 13.38 19.96
N HIS A 115 1.30 12.54 19.03
CA HIS A 115 0.46 11.70 18.18
C HIS A 115 -0.22 10.59 18.99
N CYS A 116 0.56 9.87 19.81
CA CYS A 116 0.05 8.72 20.53
C CYS A 116 -0.65 9.08 21.86
N ARG A 117 -0.44 10.27 22.44
CA ARG A 117 -1.06 10.74 23.70
C ARG A 117 -1.24 9.61 24.74
N ASP A 118 -2.49 9.30 25.08
CA ASP A 118 -2.89 8.31 26.09
C ASP A 118 -2.79 6.85 25.61
N SER A 119 -2.53 6.60 24.32
CA SER A 119 -2.38 5.24 23.76
C SER A 119 -1.01 4.62 24.05
N LEU A 120 -0.04 5.40 24.52
CA LEU A 120 1.25 4.87 24.99
C LEU A 120 1.08 4.25 26.38
N SER A 121 1.27 2.95 26.47
CA SER A 121 1.38 2.29 27.77
C SER A 121 2.84 2.29 28.25
N GLY A 122 3.03 2.29 29.58
CA GLY A 122 4.35 2.48 30.19
C GLY A 122 5.38 1.44 29.74
N ILE A 123 6.48 1.90 29.13
CA ILE A 123 7.63 1.07 28.78
C ILE A 123 8.62 1.07 29.94
N ASN A 124 8.85 -0.09 30.57
CA ASN A 124 9.61 -0.18 31.82
C ASN A 124 9.10 0.75 32.95
N GLY A 125 7.80 1.04 32.99
CA GLY A 125 7.22 1.98 33.97
C GLY A 125 7.48 3.45 33.64
N VAL A 126 7.69 3.79 32.37
CA VAL A 126 7.77 5.17 31.87
C VAL A 126 6.92 5.30 30.62
N ILE A 127 5.97 6.25 30.58
CA ILE A 127 5.14 6.48 29.38
C ILE A 127 6.03 7.08 28.29
N ARG A 128 6.36 6.28 27.28
CA ARG A 128 7.18 6.72 26.15
C ARG A 128 7.03 5.82 24.93
N PRO A 129 7.33 6.35 23.73
CA PRO A 129 7.42 5.52 22.53
C PRO A 129 8.61 4.54 22.61
N GLY A 130 8.36 3.29 22.26
CA GLY A 130 9.33 2.20 22.27
C GLY A 130 10.10 2.11 20.98
N ILE A 131 11.04 3.02 20.75
CA ILE A 131 11.90 3.00 19.56
C ILE A 131 12.91 1.85 19.68
N VAL A 132 12.69 0.76 18.93
CA VAL A 132 13.51 -0.47 18.98
C VAL A 132 14.70 -0.43 18.02
N HIS A 133 14.68 0.47 17.03
CA HIS A 133 15.81 0.75 16.15
C HIS A 133 15.85 2.23 15.76
N ARG A 134 17.01 2.72 15.32
CA ARG A 134 17.20 4.13 14.96
C ARG A 134 17.87 4.29 13.60
N ILE A 135 17.55 5.39 12.93
CA ILE A 135 18.27 5.91 11.77
C ILE A 135 18.90 7.26 12.11
N ASP A 136 19.93 7.65 11.38
CA ASP A 136 20.65 8.92 11.63
C ASP A 136 19.77 10.13 11.28
N LYS A 137 20.13 11.33 11.79
CA LYS A 137 19.40 12.59 11.56
C LYS A 137 19.09 12.81 10.08
N ASP A 138 20.11 12.74 9.24
CA ASP A 138 20.01 13.00 7.80
C ASP A 138 19.77 11.74 6.96
N THR A 139 19.34 10.64 7.60
CA THR A 139 18.79 9.46 6.93
C THR A 139 17.27 9.50 7.05
N SER A 140 16.58 9.41 5.91
CA SER A 140 15.11 9.34 5.84
C SER A 140 14.63 7.89 5.79
N GLY A 141 13.32 7.68 5.92
CA GLY A 141 12.67 6.39 5.67
C GLY A 141 12.05 5.75 6.89
N LEU A 142 11.67 4.49 6.72
CA LEU A 142 10.84 3.73 7.65
C LEU A 142 11.51 3.47 9.01
N LEU A 143 10.72 3.64 10.06
CA LEU A 143 11.08 3.35 11.44
C LEU A 143 9.88 2.78 12.20
N ILE A 144 10.11 1.72 12.98
CA ILE A 144 9.10 1.07 13.82
C ILE A 144 9.19 1.58 15.26
N VAL A 145 8.03 1.86 15.83
CA VAL A 145 7.83 2.32 17.20
C VAL A 145 6.86 1.36 17.89
N ALA A 146 7.25 0.80 19.02
CA ALA A 146 6.33 0.04 19.87
C ALA A 146 5.49 1.00 20.74
N LYS A 147 4.19 0.76 20.82
CA LYS A 147 3.22 1.53 21.64
C LYS A 147 3.05 0.94 23.05
N ASN A 148 3.49 -0.30 23.26
CA ASN A 148 3.40 -0.98 24.56
C ASN A 148 4.62 -1.87 24.91
N ASP A 149 4.69 -2.30 26.18
CA ASP A 149 5.77 -3.13 26.75
C ASP A 149 5.94 -4.48 25.99
N ASN A 150 4.83 -5.16 25.66
CA ASN A 150 4.84 -6.45 24.96
C ASN A 150 5.42 -6.32 23.55
N ALA A 151 4.93 -5.35 22.77
CA ALA A 151 5.42 -5.03 21.45
C ALA A 151 6.92 -4.68 21.48
N HIS A 152 7.33 -3.83 22.43
CA HIS A 152 8.73 -3.45 22.58
C HIS A 152 9.63 -4.67 22.83
N LEU A 153 9.24 -5.57 23.73
CA LEU A 153 10.02 -6.78 24.04
C LEU A 153 10.13 -7.71 22.82
N LYS A 154 9.01 -8.05 22.19
CA LYS A 154 8.99 -9.00 21.07
C LYS A 154 9.70 -8.46 19.83
N LEU A 155 9.57 -7.17 19.53
CA LEU A 155 10.30 -6.53 18.43
C LEU A 155 11.81 -6.45 18.73
N ALA A 156 12.20 -6.18 19.98
CA ALA A 156 13.60 -6.18 20.39
C ALA A 156 14.25 -7.58 20.26
N GLU A 157 13.53 -8.65 20.65
CA GLU A 157 13.99 -10.03 20.50
C GLU A 157 14.27 -10.39 19.04
N GLN A 158 13.38 -9.98 18.13
CA GLN A 158 13.57 -10.19 16.69
C GLN A 158 14.78 -9.44 16.13
N ILE A 159 15.05 -8.22 16.61
CA ILE A 159 16.26 -7.46 16.24
C ILE A 159 17.52 -8.17 16.75
N GLU A 160 17.48 -8.70 17.97
CA GLU A 160 18.59 -9.45 18.56
C GLU A 160 18.88 -10.75 17.80
N ARG A 161 17.83 -11.45 17.34
CA ARG A 161 17.91 -12.67 16.52
C ARG A 161 18.20 -12.40 15.03
N HIS A 162 18.37 -11.14 14.64
CA HIS A 162 18.57 -10.74 13.25
C HIS A 162 17.45 -11.17 12.28
N SER A 163 16.22 -11.36 12.77
CA SER A 163 15.06 -11.76 11.95
C SER A 163 14.32 -10.58 11.31
N PHE A 164 14.72 -9.34 11.60
CA PHE A 164 14.21 -8.13 10.95
C PHE A 164 14.77 -7.98 9.53
N SER A 165 13.88 -7.81 8.56
CA SER A 165 14.25 -7.31 7.24
C SER A 165 14.38 -5.79 7.30
N ARG A 166 15.58 -5.27 7.02
CA ARG A 166 15.82 -3.82 6.92
C ARG A 166 16.57 -3.53 5.63
N VAL A 167 15.87 -2.94 4.68
CA VAL A 167 16.38 -2.62 3.37
C VAL A 167 16.58 -1.12 3.25
N TYR A 168 17.78 -0.74 2.82
CA TYR A 168 18.17 0.64 2.58
C TYR A 168 18.54 0.83 1.12
N HIS A 169 18.28 2.02 0.62
CA HIS A 169 18.70 2.43 -0.71
C HIS A 169 19.71 3.58 -0.54
N ALA A 170 20.80 3.54 -1.30
CA ALA A 170 21.83 4.57 -1.24
C ALA A 170 22.47 4.81 -2.61
N VAL A 171 22.89 6.06 -2.85
CA VAL A 171 23.85 6.36 -3.90
C VAL A 171 25.24 6.48 -3.28
N VAL A 172 26.21 5.79 -3.86
CA VAL A 172 27.60 5.79 -3.39
C VAL A 172 28.56 6.25 -4.48
N TYR A 173 29.71 6.77 -4.07
CA TYR A 173 30.77 7.20 -4.97
C TYR A 173 31.46 6.02 -5.67
N GLY A 174 31.89 6.26 -6.90
CA GLY A 174 32.62 5.30 -7.72
C GLY A 174 31.73 4.25 -8.39
N ASN A 175 32.37 3.42 -9.21
CA ASN A 175 31.72 2.32 -9.91
C ASN A 175 32.03 1.00 -9.19
N ILE A 176 31.07 0.43 -8.46
CA ILE A 176 31.26 -0.89 -7.83
C ILE A 176 31.30 -1.95 -8.93
N LYS A 177 32.37 -2.73 -9.00
CA LYS A 177 32.55 -3.73 -10.05
C LYS A 177 31.65 -4.94 -9.82
N GLU A 178 31.53 -5.37 -8.58
CA GLU A 178 30.72 -6.50 -8.15
C GLU A 178 29.22 -6.15 -8.22
N ASN A 179 28.37 -7.09 -8.64
CA ASN A 179 26.92 -6.88 -8.66
C ASN A 179 26.29 -6.99 -7.27
N GLU A 180 26.94 -7.72 -6.37
CA GLU A 180 26.51 -7.91 -4.98
C GLU A 180 27.71 -8.28 -4.12
N GLY A 181 27.57 -8.13 -2.81
CA GLY A 181 28.61 -8.50 -1.86
C GLY A 181 28.19 -8.34 -0.41
N THR A 182 29.06 -8.80 0.50
CA THR A 182 28.86 -8.71 1.95
C THR A 182 30.07 -8.05 2.59
N ILE A 183 29.81 -7.06 3.45
CA ILE A 183 30.83 -6.37 4.23
C ILE A 183 30.60 -6.76 5.70
N GLU A 184 31.52 -7.56 6.23
CA GLU A 184 31.53 -8.01 7.63
C GLU A 184 32.79 -7.50 8.34
N THR A 185 32.60 -6.65 9.34
CA THR A 185 33.70 -6.03 10.10
C THR A 185 33.35 -5.85 11.57
N GLN A 186 34.32 -5.39 12.37
CA GLN A 186 34.10 -4.94 13.74
C GLN A 186 34.00 -3.41 13.76
N LEU A 187 32.87 -2.85 14.19
CA LEU A 187 32.68 -1.39 14.26
C LEU A 187 32.76 -0.88 15.70
N GLY A 188 33.43 0.26 15.86
CA GLY A 188 33.50 0.99 17.13
C GLY A 188 33.74 2.48 16.94
N ARG A 189 33.89 3.21 18.04
CA ARG A 189 34.19 4.65 17.98
C ARG A 189 35.59 4.85 17.40
N HIS A 190 35.75 5.85 16.54
CA HIS A 190 37.07 6.19 16.01
C HIS A 190 37.99 6.64 17.16
N PRO A 191 39.21 6.10 17.30
CA PRO A 191 40.07 6.37 18.46
C PRO A 191 40.41 7.85 18.66
N GLN A 192 40.56 8.59 17.57
CA GLN A 192 41.00 9.99 17.57
C GLN A 192 39.87 10.99 17.28
N ASP A 193 38.77 10.56 16.66
CA ASP A 193 37.70 11.46 16.22
C ASP A 193 36.40 11.01 16.87
N ARG A 194 36.06 11.67 17.97
CA ARG A 194 34.85 11.34 18.72
C ARG A 194 33.57 11.62 17.92
N LYS A 195 33.55 12.13 16.70
CA LYS A 195 32.32 12.21 15.88
C LYS A 195 32.18 11.03 14.90
N LYS A 196 33.24 10.24 14.71
CA LYS A 196 33.31 9.16 13.73
C LYS A 196 33.20 7.77 14.36
N MET A 197 32.68 6.84 13.58
CA MET A 197 32.78 5.41 13.78
C MET A 197 33.84 4.87 12.82
N ALA A 198 34.47 3.75 13.14
CA ALA A 198 35.54 3.16 12.35
C ALA A 198 35.46 1.64 12.34
N VAL A 199 36.00 1.04 11.28
CA VAL A 199 36.39 -0.38 11.28
C VAL A 199 37.58 -0.52 12.20
N LEU A 200 37.49 -1.41 13.19
CA LEU A 200 38.53 -1.66 14.17
C LEU A 200 39.19 -3.02 13.93
N THR A 201 40.51 -3.07 14.10
CA THR A 201 41.31 -4.31 14.02
C THR A 201 41.26 -5.11 15.33
N SER A 202 40.93 -4.46 16.45
CA SER A 202 40.71 -5.11 17.75
C SER A 202 39.62 -4.37 18.53
N GLY A 203 38.82 -5.12 19.29
CA GLY A 203 37.61 -4.59 19.93
C GLY A 203 36.48 -4.31 18.92
N GLY A 204 35.51 -3.47 19.32
CA GLY A 204 34.34 -3.17 18.50
C GLY A 204 33.21 -4.20 18.62
N ARG A 205 32.16 -4.02 17.83
CA ARG A 205 31.01 -4.93 17.74
C ARG A 205 30.83 -5.39 16.30
N ARG A 206 30.50 -6.68 16.13
CA ARG A 206 30.25 -7.28 14.83
C ARG A 206 29.18 -6.48 14.08
N ALA A 207 29.48 -6.19 12.83
CA ALA A 207 28.63 -5.46 11.92
C ALA A 207 28.63 -6.13 10.54
N VAL A 208 27.45 -6.38 9.98
CA VAL A 208 27.25 -7.05 8.69
C VAL A 208 26.25 -6.30 7.83
N THR A 209 26.68 -5.95 6.63
CA THR A 209 25.87 -5.29 5.60
C THR A 209 26.01 -6.04 4.29
N HIS A 210 24.90 -6.47 3.70
CA HIS A 210 24.89 -6.99 2.33
C HIS A 210 24.51 -5.86 1.37
N PHE A 211 25.10 -5.81 0.19
CA PHE A 211 24.73 -4.85 -0.85
C PHE A 211 24.45 -5.58 -2.17
N ARG A 212 23.58 -4.98 -2.99
CA ARG A 212 23.34 -5.32 -4.39
C ARG A 212 23.32 -4.03 -5.19
N VAL A 213 24.04 -4.01 -6.30
CA VAL A 213 24.05 -2.91 -7.26
C VAL A 213 22.74 -2.94 -8.05
N LEU A 214 22.04 -1.81 -8.04
CA LEU A 214 20.82 -1.60 -8.81
C LEU A 214 21.13 -0.93 -10.15
N GLU A 215 22.02 0.06 -10.14
CA GLU A 215 22.38 0.82 -11.35
C GLU A 215 23.77 1.47 -11.20
N ARG A 216 24.51 1.64 -12.30
CA ARG A 216 25.86 2.21 -12.32
C ARG A 216 25.90 3.44 -13.22
N TYR A 217 26.49 4.53 -12.75
CA TYR A 217 26.55 5.83 -13.43
C TYR A 217 28.00 6.28 -13.71
N GLY A 218 28.94 5.33 -13.74
CA GLY A 218 30.37 5.61 -13.85
C GLY A 218 30.97 6.24 -12.59
N SER A 219 30.67 7.50 -12.30
CA SER A 219 31.19 8.19 -11.09
C SER A 219 30.44 7.83 -9.81
N PHE A 220 29.29 7.19 -9.92
CA PHE A 220 28.43 6.79 -8.81
C PHE A 220 27.78 5.43 -9.08
N THR A 221 27.31 4.78 -8.01
CA THR A 221 26.55 3.54 -8.08
C THR A 221 25.32 3.64 -7.18
N TYR A 222 24.15 3.25 -7.67
CA TYR A 222 22.93 3.09 -6.88
C TYR A 222 22.85 1.66 -6.35
N VAL A 223 22.67 1.52 -5.03
CA VAL A 223 22.72 0.24 -4.35
C VAL A 223 21.53 0.04 -3.41
N LYS A 224 21.07 -1.21 -3.35
CA LYS A 224 20.23 -1.76 -2.28
C LYS A 224 21.15 -2.35 -1.22
N LEU A 225 20.90 -2.06 0.05
CA LEU A 225 21.62 -2.62 1.19
C LEU A 225 20.65 -3.33 2.14
N ARG A 226 21.04 -4.50 2.65
CA ARG A 226 20.31 -5.23 3.69
C ARG A 226 21.15 -5.31 4.96
N LEU A 227 20.57 -4.92 6.09
CA LEU A 227 21.24 -4.93 7.39
C LEU A 227 20.88 -6.15 8.22
N GLU A 228 21.86 -7.03 8.45
CA GLU A 228 21.77 -8.07 9.48
C GLU A 228 21.92 -7.43 10.87
N THR A 229 22.91 -6.56 11.05
CA THR A 229 23.15 -5.81 12.29
C THR A 229 22.81 -4.31 12.14
N GLY A 230 22.55 -3.62 13.26
CA GLY A 230 22.27 -2.16 13.26
C GLY A 230 23.22 -1.35 14.15
N ARG A 231 24.49 -1.15 13.74
CA ARG A 231 25.44 -0.31 14.48
C ARG A 231 25.36 1.16 14.05
N THR A 232 25.80 2.07 14.93
CA THR A 232 25.86 3.51 14.61
C THR A 232 26.68 3.76 13.35
N HIS A 233 26.13 4.51 12.39
CA HIS A 233 26.76 4.82 11.10
C HIS A 233 27.15 3.59 10.26
N GLN A 234 26.59 2.40 10.51
CA GLN A 234 27.10 1.15 9.93
C GLN A 234 27.24 1.19 8.40
N ILE A 235 26.16 1.50 7.67
CA ILE A 235 26.19 1.59 6.20
C ILE A 235 27.25 2.58 5.74
N ARG A 236 27.27 3.76 6.35
CA ARG A 236 28.15 4.87 5.99
C ARG A 236 29.64 4.49 6.13
N VAL A 237 30.00 3.84 7.24
CA VAL A 237 31.37 3.37 7.49
C VAL A 237 31.73 2.19 6.58
N HIS A 238 30.84 1.21 6.43
CA HIS A 238 31.10 0.05 5.59
C HIS A 238 31.35 0.45 4.14
N MET A 239 30.46 1.25 3.56
CA MET A 239 30.59 1.69 2.17
C MET A 239 31.85 2.54 1.98
N ALA A 240 32.18 3.42 2.94
CA ALA A 240 33.45 4.15 2.92
C ALA A 240 34.68 3.23 3.03
N SER A 241 34.63 2.16 3.84
CA SER A 241 35.74 1.23 4.06
C SER A 241 36.12 0.43 2.82
N ILE A 242 35.18 0.22 1.90
CA ILE A 242 35.41 -0.45 0.61
C ILE A 242 35.67 0.55 -0.54
N GLY A 243 35.92 1.83 -0.22
CA GLY A 243 36.24 2.86 -1.21
C GLY A 243 35.03 3.52 -1.89
N HIS A 244 33.81 3.20 -1.47
CA HIS A 244 32.56 3.68 -2.06
C HIS A 244 31.71 4.45 -1.04
N PRO A 245 32.18 5.58 -0.47
CA PRO A 245 31.41 6.30 0.54
C PRO A 245 30.06 6.79 0.02
N VAL A 246 29.08 6.95 0.91
CA VAL A 246 27.73 7.42 0.56
C VAL A 246 27.79 8.85 0.02
N ALA A 247 27.10 9.11 -1.09
CA ALA A 247 26.99 10.42 -1.70
C ALA A 247 26.33 11.40 -0.71
N GLY A 248 26.89 12.62 -0.60
CA GLY A 248 26.38 13.63 0.33
C GLY A 248 26.67 13.36 1.81
N ASP A 249 27.45 12.33 2.16
CA ASP A 249 27.84 12.08 3.55
C ASP A 249 28.87 13.12 4.04
N PRO A 250 28.53 13.98 5.02
CA PRO A 250 29.44 15.05 5.47
C PRO A 250 30.62 14.55 6.31
N VAL A 251 30.61 13.28 6.74
CA VAL A 251 31.57 12.71 7.70
C VAL A 251 32.57 11.80 7.01
N TYR A 252 32.09 10.93 6.12
CA TYR A 252 32.91 9.87 5.50
C TYR A 252 33.11 10.04 4.00
N GLY A 253 32.35 10.93 3.35
CA GLY A 253 32.38 11.11 1.90
C GLY A 253 33.05 12.41 1.44
N PRO A 254 33.38 12.50 0.14
CA PRO A 254 33.72 13.77 -0.51
C PRO A 254 32.58 14.80 -0.37
N LYS A 255 32.93 16.08 -0.28
CA LYS A 255 31.96 17.18 -0.12
C LYS A 255 31.30 17.64 -1.43
N LYS A 256 31.70 17.08 -2.58
CA LYS A 256 31.34 17.60 -3.92
C LYS A 256 29.83 17.70 -4.17
N VAL A 257 29.04 16.74 -3.68
CA VAL A 257 27.57 16.74 -3.85
C VAL A 257 26.83 17.04 -2.55
N LEU A 258 27.55 17.44 -1.50
CA LEU A 258 26.97 17.68 -0.17
C LEU A 258 25.94 18.82 -0.19
N GLU A 259 26.23 19.90 -0.91
CA GLU A 259 25.32 21.05 -1.03
C GLU A 259 24.04 20.69 -1.79
N VAL A 260 24.15 19.86 -2.83
CA VAL A 260 23.00 19.40 -3.63
C VAL A 260 22.11 18.45 -2.84
N LEU A 261 22.71 17.47 -2.16
CA LEU A 261 21.96 16.44 -1.45
C LEU A 261 21.54 16.89 -0.04
N ASN A 262 22.20 17.90 0.53
CA ASN A 262 22.00 18.37 1.90
C ASN A 262 22.05 17.24 2.95
N GLY A 263 23.09 16.41 2.91
CA GLY A 263 23.30 15.24 3.78
C GLY A 263 23.30 13.91 3.02
N GLN A 264 23.55 12.79 3.71
CA GLN A 264 23.74 11.49 3.03
C GLN A 264 22.53 11.06 2.19
N CYS A 265 22.80 10.61 0.96
CA CYS A 265 21.84 9.99 0.04
C CYS A 265 21.62 8.54 0.48
N LEU A 266 20.91 8.38 1.60
CA LEU A 266 20.64 7.11 2.26
C LEU A 266 19.20 7.12 2.78
N HIS A 267 18.43 6.12 2.40
CA HIS A 267 17.01 6.01 2.72
C HIS A 267 16.67 4.60 3.23
N ALA A 268 15.96 4.50 4.35
CA ALA A 268 15.41 3.25 4.88
C ALA A 268 14.13 2.90 4.10
N LYS A 269 14.29 2.14 3.01
CA LYS A 269 13.28 1.93 1.97
C LYS A 269 12.18 0.97 2.39
N SER A 270 12.56 -0.16 2.98
CA SER A 270 11.62 -1.23 3.33
C SER A 270 11.97 -1.84 4.68
N ILE A 271 10.95 -2.21 5.43
CA ILE A 271 11.10 -2.87 6.73
C ILE A 271 10.10 -4.01 6.88
N GLY A 272 10.58 -5.17 7.34
CA GLY A 272 9.77 -6.37 7.52
C GLY A 272 10.06 -7.04 8.86
N PHE A 273 9.00 -7.50 9.52
CA PHE A 273 9.05 -8.07 10.87
C PHE A 273 7.81 -8.92 11.15
N VAL A 274 7.87 -9.75 12.19
CA VAL A 274 6.70 -10.49 12.68
C VAL A 274 5.96 -9.62 13.69
N HIS A 275 4.67 -9.41 13.46
CA HIS A 275 3.81 -8.61 14.33
C HIS A 275 3.78 -9.21 15.76
N PRO A 276 3.98 -8.41 16.82
CA PRO A 276 4.22 -8.92 18.17
C PRO A 276 3.03 -9.68 18.78
N THR A 277 1.80 -9.32 18.45
CA THR A 277 0.62 -9.98 19.03
C THR A 277 0.04 -11.05 18.12
N THR A 278 -0.27 -10.70 16.87
CA THR A 278 -0.85 -11.63 15.88
C THR A 278 0.13 -12.70 15.38
N GLY A 279 1.44 -12.44 15.38
CA GLY A 279 2.44 -13.36 14.83
C GLY A 279 2.50 -13.40 13.30
N GLU A 280 1.75 -12.54 12.60
CA GLU A 280 1.78 -12.42 11.15
C GLU A 280 3.05 -11.69 10.68
N TYR A 281 3.58 -12.04 9.50
CA TYR A 281 4.66 -11.29 8.89
C TYR A 281 4.09 -10.03 8.22
N LEU A 282 4.62 -8.87 8.60
CA LEU A 282 4.30 -7.59 8.00
C LEU A 282 5.53 -7.04 7.28
N GLU A 283 5.32 -6.44 6.12
CA GLU A 283 6.36 -5.74 5.36
C GLU A 283 5.81 -4.44 4.81
N PHE A 284 6.58 -3.37 5.00
CA PHE A 284 6.24 -2.02 4.57
C PHE A 284 7.35 -1.46 3.71
N ASP A 285 6.96 -0.58 2.80
CA ASP A 285 7.84 0.06 1.84
C ASP A 285 7.49 1.56 1.76
N SER A 286 8.46 2.42 1.44
CA SER A 286 8.25 3.87 1.28
C SER A 286 8.82 4.40 -0.03
N PRO A 287 8.21 5.40 -0.67
CA PRO A 287 8.82 6.04 -1.85
C PRO A 287 10.18 6.66 -1.50
N LEU A 288 11.06 6.79 -2.49
CA LEU A 288 12.30 7.52 -2.28
C LEU A 288 11.98 9.01 -2.08
N PRO A 289 12.79 9.75 -1.30
CA PRO A 289 12.64 11.20 -1.21
C PRO A 289 12.96 11.87 -2.56
N GLU A 290 12.23 12.92 -2.91
CA GLU A 290 12.40 13.69 -4.16
C GLU A 290 13.87 14.03 -4.45
N VAL A 291 14.61 14.58 -3.47
CA VAL A 291 16.05 14.91 -3.61
C VAL A 291 16.92 13.68 -3.97
N PHE A 292 16.52 12.48 -3.54
CA PHE A 292 17.19 11.24 -3.92
C PHE A 292 16.90 10.90 -5.38
N GLU A 293 15.63 10.95 -5.78
CA GLU A 293 15.18 10.63 -7.14
C GLU A 293 15.76 11.61 -8.16
N ASP A 294 15.70 12.91 -7.90
CA ASP A 294 16.31 13.97 -8.71
C ASP A 294 17.80 13.72 -8.94
N PHE A 295 18.49 13.24 -7.90
CA PHE A 295 19.91 12.93 -8.01
C PHE A 295 20.15 11.70 -8.89
N LEU A 296 19.36 10.63 -8.76
CA LEU A 296 19.43 9.48 -9.67
C LEU A 296 19.15 9.88 -11.12
N GLU A 297 18.14 10.73 -11.35
CA GLU A 297 17.79 11.22 -12.67
C GLU A 297 18.92 12.02 -13.31
N LYS A 298 19.51 12.95 -12.54
CA LYS A 298 20.69 13.70 -12.96
C LYS A 298 21.83 12.77 -13.37
N LEU A 299 22.10 11.74 -12.56
CA LEU A 299 23.17 10.78 -12.83
C LEU A 299 22.89 9.93 -14.08
N ARG A 300 21.65 9.49 -14.29
CA ARG A 300 21.23 8.77 -15.51
C ARG A 300 21.48 9.63 -16.76
N ARG A 301 21.04 10.89 -16.73
CA ARG A 301 21.24 11.84 -17.83
C ARG A 301 22.72 12.08 -18.13
N GLU A 302 23.53 12.30 -17.10
CA GLU A 302 24.99 12.50 -17.24
C GLU A 302 25.72 11.25 -17.75
N SER A 303 25.19 10.05 -17.45
CA SER A 303 25.78 8.77 -17.86
C SER A 303 25.29 8.28 -19.22
N GLY A 304 24.37 9.01 -19.87
CA GLY A 304 23.71 8.54 -21.10
C GLY A 304 22.83 7.31 -20.90
N ILE A 305 22.46 6.99 -19.66
CA ILE A 305 21.60 5.86 -19.32
C ILE A 305 20.15 6.31 -19.52
N LYS A 306 19.45 5.65 -20.44
CA LYS A 306 18.03 5.90 -20.67
C LYS A 306 17.24 5.48 -19.41
N PRO A 307 16.19 6.22 -19.02
CA PRO A 307 15.54 6.00 -17.72
C PRO A 307 14.80 4.66 -17.55
N SER A 308 14.61 4.25 -16.29
CA SER A 308 14.31 2.87 -15.85
C SER A 308 12.84 2.47 -15.69
N VAL A 309 11.85 3.26 -16.12
CA VAL A 309 10.47 2.75 -16.27
C VAL A 309 10.35 2.17 -17.68
N SER A 310 10.55 0.85 -17.77
CA SER A 310 10.21 0.11 -18.99
C SER A 310 8.73 0.33 -19.26
N MET A 311 8.35 0.65 -20.50
CA MET A 311 6.93 0.72 -20.83
C MET A 311 6.24 -0.62 -20.60
N ALA A 312 7.01 -1.72 -20.65
CA ALA A 312 6.57 -3.09 -20.34
C ALA A 312 5.86 -3.23 -18.99
N ASP A 313 6.13 -2.35 -18.03
CA ASP A 313 5.55 -2.44 -16.70
C ASP A 313 4.36 -1.49 -16.50
N VAL A 314 3.94 -0.75 -17.52
CA VAL A 314 2.86 0.24 -17.42
C VAL A 314 1.60 -0.31 -18.07
N LEU A 315 0.49 -0.25 -17.35
CA LEU A 315 -0.82 -0.58 -17.89
C LEU A 315 -1.73 0.64 -17.94
N ILE A 316 -2.53 0.77 -18.99
CA ILE A 316 -3.64 1.73 -19.07
C ILE A 316 -4.94 0.93 -19.21
N ALA A 317 -5.85 1.11 -18.25
CA ALA A 317 -7.21 0.60 -18.31
C ALA A 317 -8.16 1.74 -18.67
N SER A 318 -8.91 1.60 -19.77
CA SER A 318 -9.87 2.61 -20.21
C SER A 318 -11.29 2.07 -20.12
N ASP A 319 -12.23 2.87 -19.63
CA ASP A 319 -13.64 2.67 -19.98
C ASP A 319 -13.87 2.88 -21.50
N LEU A 320 -14.96 2.30 -22.01
CA LEU A 320 -15.40 2.47 -23.39
C LEU A 320 -16.45 3.58 -23.55
N ASP A 321 -17.57 3.49 -22.86
CA ASP A 321 -18.79 4.24 -23.16
C ASP A 321 -18.77 5.61 -22.50
N GLY A 322 -18.53 6.67 -23.28
CA GLY A 322 -18.35 8.01 -22.73
C GLY A 322 -16.88 8.35 -22.44
N THR A 323 -15.98 7.37 -22.63
CA THR A 323 -14.53 7.54 -22.47
C THR A 323 -13.76 7.34 -23.79
N LEU A 324 -13.69 6.12 -24.32
CA LEU A 324 -12.97 5.82 -25.57
C LEU A 324 -13.83 5.96 -26.82
N LEU A 325 -15.12 5.65 -26.73
CA LEU A 325 -16.04 5.68 -27.85
C LEU A 325 -16.60 7.09 -28.08
N GLN A 326 -16.66 7.48 -29.35
CA GLN A 326 -17.37 8.66 -29.79
C GLN A 326 -18.90 8.46 -29.65
N ASP A 327 -19.65 9.54 -29.84
CA ASP A 327 -21.12 9.52 -29.73
C ASP A 327 -21.78 8.55 -30.73
N ASP A 328 -21.15 8.33 -31.88
CA ASP A 328 -21.57 7.37 -32.91
C ASP A 328 -21.10 5.93 -32.65
N LYS A 329 -20.51 5.67 -31.47
CA LYS A 329 -20.00 4.37 -31.02
C LYS A 329 -18.83 3.82 -31.83
N THR A 330 -18.14 4.68 -32.56
CA THR A 330 -16.85 4.38 -33.21
C THR A 330 -15.67 4.79 -32.30
N ILE A 331 -14.48 4.25 -32.58
CA ILE A 331 -13.22 4.71 -32.00
C ILE A 331 -12.54 5.63 -33.03
N SER A 332 -12.04 6.78 -32.61
CA SER A 332 -11.33 7.69 -33.52
C SER A 332 -10.02 7.06 -34.03
N GLU A 333 -9.59 7.43 -35.25
CA GLU A 333 -8.27 7.00 -35.75
C GLU A 333 -7.10 7.54 -34.90
N ILE A 334 -7.31 8.68 -34.22
CA ILE A 334 -6.30 9.29 -33.34
C ILE A 334 -6.12 8.45 -32.08
N ASP A 335 -7.21 8.03 -31.43
CA ASP A 335 -7.16 7.15 -30.26
C ASP A 335 -6.58 5.78 -30.64
N LYS A 336 -7.00 5.19 -31.76
CA LYS A 336 -6.42 3.93 -32.27
C LYS A 336 -4.91 4.04 -32.50
N ALA A 337 -4.44 5.16 -33.07
CA ALA A 337 -3.02 5.38 -33.32
C ALA A 337 -2.24 5.57 -32.01
N ALA A 338 -2.80 6.25 -31.01
CA ALA A 338 -2.19 6.41 -29.69
C ALA A 338 -2.09 5.07 -28.94
N ILE A 339 -3.17 4.28 -28.94
CA ILE A 339 -3.18 2.93 -28.34
C ILE A 339 -2.12 2.04 -28.97
N ARG A 340 -2.05 2.00 -30.32
CA ARG A 340 -1.01 1.24 -31.04
C ARG A 340 0.40 1.69 -30.66
N ARG A 341 0.66 3.00 -30.65
CA ARG A 341 1.96 3.56 -30.26
C ARG A 341 2.36 3.20 -28.83
N PHE A 342 1.42 3.26 -27.90
CA PHE A 342 1.66 2.89 -26.51
C PHE A 342 2.03 1.41 -26.37
N ARG A 343 1.30 0.54 -27.09
CA ARG A 343 1.59 -0.90 -27.14
C ARG A 343 2.93 -1.21 -27.81
N GLU A 344 3.24 -0.57 -28.94
CA GLU A 344 4.54 -0.68 -29.63
C GLU A 344 5.72 -0.22 -28.76
N ALA A 345 5.48 0.77 -27.88
CA ALA A 345 6.48 1.21 -26.91
C ALA A 345 6.71 0.19 -25.78
N GLY A 346 5.85 -0.84 -25.67
CA GLY A 346 5.86 -1.92 -24.68
C GLY A 346 4.72 -1.84 -23.66
N GLY A 347 3.86 -0.83 -23.72
CA GLY A 347 2.78 -0.64 -22.74
C GLY A 347 1.65 -1.65 -22.88
N THR A 348 0.96 -1.93 -21.77
CA THR A 348 -0.23 -2.80 -21.77
C THR A 348 -1.49 -1.95 -21.78
N PHE A 349 -2.27 -1.96 -22.87
CA PHE A 349 -3.57 -1.28 -22.91
C PHE A 349 -4.70 -2.30 -22.78
N THR A 350 -5.64 -2.09 -21.86
CA THR A 350 -6.83 -2.92 -21.69
C THR A 350 -8.08 -2.06 -21.53
N VAL A 351 -9.25 -2.69 -21.63
CA VAL A 351 -10.54 -2.05 -21.45
C VAL A 351 -11.26 -2.58 -20.21
N ALA A 352 -11.96 -1.70 -19.52
CA ALA A 352 -12.83 -2.03 -18.39
C ALA A 352 -14.22 -1.47 -18.64
N THR A 353 -15.17 -2.34 -18.99
CA THR A 353 -16.47 -1.92 -19.53
C THR A 353 -17.65 -2.64 -18.85
N GLY A 354 -18.83 -2.01 -18.90
CA GLY A 354 -20.10 -2.61 -18.53
C GLY A 354 -20.65 -3.61 -19.57
N ARG A 355 -19.99 -3.74 -20.72
CA ARG A 355 -20.40 -4.56 -21.88
C ARG A 355 -20.16 -6.06 -21.67
N SER A 356 -20.90 -6.85 -22.45
CA SER A 356 -20.78 -8.32 -22.57
C SER A 356 -19.76 -8.72 -23.64
N ILE A 357 -19.37 -10.01 -23.66
CA ILE A 357 -18.43 -10.55 -24.66
C ILE A 357 -18.87 -10.24 -26.11
N PRO A 358 -20.11 -10.55 -26.55
CA PRO A 358 -20.51 -10.27 -27.94
C PRO A 358 -20.47 -8.78 -28.30
N THR A 359 -20.76 -7.90 -27.33
CA THR A 359 -20.83 -6.45 -27.55
C THR A 359 -19.48 -5.74 -27.51
N VAL A 360 -18.47 -6.35 -26.89
CA VAL A 360 -17.12 -5.79 -26.84
C VAL A 360 -16.22 -6.34 -27.94
N ALA A 361 -16.48 -7.58 -28.40
CA ALA A 361 -15.62 -8.29 -29.34
C ALA A 361 -15.21 -7.48 -30.59
N PRO A 362 -16.12 -6.76 -31.28
CA PRO A 362 -15.74 -5.96 -32.45
C PRO A 362 -14.67 -4.90 -32.14
N TYR A 363 -14.73 -4.30 -30.94
CA TYR A 363 -13.77 -3.29 -30.50
C TYR A 363 -12.43 -3.89 -30.08
N LEU A 364 -12.45 -5.08 -29.47
CA LEU A 364 -11.22 -5.80 -29.14
C LEU A 364 -10.48 -6.20 -30.42
N GLU A 365 -11.20 -6.65 -31.44
CA GLU A 365 -10.66 -6.94 -32.77
C GLU A 365 -10.13 -5.68 -33.46
N GLU A 366 -10.90 -4.59 -33.47
CA GLU A 366 -10.50 -3.31 -34.08
C GLU A 366 -9.24 -2.69 -33.42
N LEU A 367 -9.10 -2.85 -32.10
CA LEU A 367 -7.93 -2.39 -31.34
C LEU A 367 -6.77 -3.40 -31.30
N GLU A 368 -6.99 -4.59 -31.87
CA GLU A 368 -6.06 -5.72 -31.85
C GLU A 368 -5.60 -6.09 -30.44
N LEU A 369 -6.49 -6.01 -29.43
CA LEU A 369 -6.14 -6.27 -28.03
C LEU A 369 -5.93 -7.76 -27.77
N ASP A 370 -4.76 -8.08 -27.22
CA ASP A 370 -4.27 -9.43 -26.93
C ASP A 370 -4.06 -9.68 -25.43
N VAL A 371 -4.72 -8.89 -24.60
CA VAL A 371 -4.60 -8.92 -23.14
C VAL A 371 -5.98 -9.09 -22.50
N PRO A 372 -6.06 -9.63 -21.26
CA PRO A 372 -7.33 -9.78 -20.58
C PRO A 372 -8.06 -8.44 -20.41
N VAL A 373 -9.39 -8.49 -20.46
CA VAL A 373 -10.28 -7.32 -20.37
C VAL A 373 -11.30 -7.50 -19.24
N THR A 374 -11.75 -6.39 -18.68
CA THR A 374 -12.78 -6.37 -17.62
C THR A 374 -14.15 -6.11 -18.24
N LEU A 375 -15.10 -7.01 -17.98
CA LEU A 375 -16.46 -6.97 -18.52
C LEU A 375 -17.52 -6.89 -17.41
N TYR A 376 -18.75 -6.56 -17.78
CA TYR A 376 -19.90 -6.49 -16.86
C TYR A 376 -19.63 -5.66 -15.58
N ASN A 377 -18.94 -4.52 -15.74
CA ASN A 377 -18.56 -3.63 -14.62
C ASN A 377 -17.72 -4.33 -13.54
N GLY A 378 -16.90 -5.30 -13.93
CA GLY A 378 -16.01 -6.03 -13.03
C GLY A 378 -16.56 -7.35 -12.54
N ALA A 379 -17.65 -7.87 -13.12
CA ALA A 379 -18.15 -9.21 -12.79
C ALA A 379 -17.43 -10.32 -13.58
N MET A 380 -16.62 -9.99 -14.60
CA MET A 380 -15.86 -10.95 -15.38
C MET A 380 -14.52 -10.37 -15.87
N ILE A 381 -13.50 -11.22 -15.90
CA ILE A 381 -12.24 -11.00 -16.62
C ILE A 381 -12.15 -12.04 -17.73
N TYR A 382 -12.03 -11.57 -18.97
CA TYR A 382 -12.06 -12.40 -20.18
C TYR A 382 -10.77 -12.24 -20.97
N ASP A 383 -10.18 -13.33 -21.44
CA ASP A 383 -9.04 -13.31 -22.34
C ASP A 383 -9.52 -13.41 -23.80
N PRO A 384 -9.35 -12.35 -24.61
CA PRO A 384 -9.80 -12.36 -26.01
C PRO A 384 -8.99 -13.32 -26.91
N VAL A 385 -7.78 -13.71 -26.51
CA VAL A 385 -6.90 -14.58 -27.31
C VAL A 385 -7.31 -16.04 -27.15
N SER A 386 -7.34 -16.54 -25.90
CA SER A 386 -7.77 -17.91 -25.61
C SER A 386 -9.29 -18.09 -25.72
N LYS A 387 -10.04 -17.00 -25.64
CA LYS A 387 -11.50 -16.96 -25.52
C LYS A 387 -12.02 -17.61 -24.24
N GLU A 388 -11.20 -17.61 -23.19
CA GLU A 388 -11.54 -18.17 -21.88
C GLU A 388 -11.86 -17.08 -20.85
N THR A 389 -12.76 -17.42 -19.92
CA THR A 389 -13.02 -16.62 -18.74
C THR A 389 -11.94 -16.90 -17.69
N ILE A 390 -11.15 -15.89 -17.35
CA ILE A 390 -10.12 -15.97 -16.30
C ILE A 390 -10.77 -15.97 -14.92
N TRP A 391 -11.77 -15.10 -14.74
CA TRP A 391 -12.48 -14.94 -13.48
C TRP A 391 -13.88 -14.43 -13.72
N GLU A 392 -14.83 -14.85 -12.89
CA GLU A 392 -16.20 -14.33 -12.91
C GLU A 392 -16.88 -14.46 -11.55
N THR A 393 -17.87 -13.61 -11.32
CA THR A 393 -18.79 -13.66 -10.17
C THR A 393 -20.22 -13.46 -10.67
N GLY A 394 -21.17 -14.17 -10.07
CA GLY A 394 -22.58 -14.12 -10.45
C GLY A 394 -23.45 -13.50 -9.37
N LEU A 395 -24.59 -12.97 -9.77
CA LEU A 395 -25.62 -12.49 -8.85
C LEU A 395 -26.16 -13.66 -8.02
N PRO A 396 -26.42 -13.46 -6.72
CA PRO A 396 -27.02 -14.49 -5.88
C PRO A 396 -28.44 -14.82 -6.34
N GLU A 397 -28.92 -16.03 -6.08
CA GLU A 397 -30.27 -16.47 -6.47
C GLU A 397 -31.38 -15.51 -5.98
N GLU A 398 -31.19 -14.89 -4.82
CA GLU A 398 -32.13 -13.92 -4.28
C GLU A 398 -32.28 -12.66 -5.14
N ALA A 399 -31.25 -12.30 -5.92
CA ALA A 399 -31.30 -11.19 -6.87
C ALA A 399 -32.38 -11.36 -7.92
N LYS A 400 -32.76 -12.61 -8.25
CA LYS A 400 -33.80 -12.91 -9.24
C LYS A 400 -35.18 -12.37 -8.87
N LYS A 401 -35.42 -12.09 -7.59
CA LYS A 401 -36.67 -11.46 -7.11
C LYS A 401 -36.80 -9.99 -7.53
N ALA A 402 -35.69 -9.32 -7.87
CA ALA A 402 -35.69 -7.90 -8.19
C ALA A 402 -36.47 -7.59 -9.48
N VAL A 403 -36.30 -8.40 -10.52
CA VAL A 403 -36.97 -8.16 -11.81
C VAL A 403 -38.50 -8.20 -11.72
N PRO A 404 -39.15 -9.25 -11.18
CA PRO A 404 -40.60 -9.26 -11.05
C PRO A 404 -41.11 -8.17 -10.09
N TYR A 405 -40.34 -7.82 -9.04
CA TYR A 405 -40.68 -6.74 -8.13
C TYR A 405 -40.68 -5.37 -8.82
N ILE A 406 -39.62 -5.03 -9.55
CA ILE A 406 -39.53 -3.77 -10.30
C ILE A 406 -40.61 -3.71 -11.39
N TYR A 407 -40.87 -4.81 -12.10
CA TYR A 407 -41.95 -4.86 -13.08
C TYR A 407 -43.33 -4.61 -12.44
N GLN A 408 -43.57 -5.08 -11.21
CA GLN A 408 -44.83 -4.81 -10.51
C GLN A 408 -45.04 -3.31 -10.19
N ILE A 409 -43.96 -2.57 -9.93
CA ILE A 409 -44.02 -1.14 -9.56
C ILE A 409 -44.07 -0.24 -10.79
N PHE A 410 -43.20 -0.51 -11.78
CA PHE A 410 -42.97 0.38 -12.92
C PHE A 410 -43.60 -0.14 -14.22
N GLY A 411 -44.00 -1.41 -14.28
CA GLY A 411 -44.54 -2.03 -15.49
C GLY A 411 -43.55 -1.96 -16.66
N GLU A 412 -44.07 -1.68 -17.85
CA GLU A 412 -43.29 -1.61 -19.09
C GLU A 412 -42.50 -0.30 -19.25
N THR A 413 -42.65 0.68 -18.33
CA THR A 413 -41.94 1.95 -18.44
C THR A 413 -40.45 1.81 -18.12
N VAL A 414 -40.07 0.77 -17.36
CA VAL A 414 -38.67 0.43 -17.10
C VAL A 414 -38.30 -0.76 -17.98
N GLY A 415 -37.34 -0.55 -18.86
CA GLY A 415 -36.74 -1.61 -19.65
C GLY A 415 -35.85 -2.47 -18.80
N ILE A 416 -35.83 -3.78 -19.03
CA ILE A 416 -35.05 -4.73 -18.22
C ILE A 416 -34.29 -5.69 -19.13
N GLU A 417 -32.98 -5.75 -18.90
CA GLU A 417 -32.08 -6.69 -19.53
C GLU A 417 -31.40 -7.56 -18.48
N VAL A 418 -31.38 -8.87 -18.70
CA VAL A 418 -30.62 -9.83 -17.90
C VAL A 418 -29.45 -10.31 -18.74
N LEU A 419 -28.26 -10.33 -18.16
CA LEU A 419 -27.04 -10.75 -18.85
C LEU A 419 -26.42 -11.95 -18.14
N ASP A 420 -26.09 -12.99 -18.91
CA ASP A 420 -25.29 -14.13 -18.46
C ASP A 420 -23.93 -14.14 -19.18
N ASP A 421 -23.23 -15.28 -19.12
CA ASP A 421 -21.92 -15.50 -19.72
C ASP A 421 -21.92 -15.52 -21.26
N HIS A 422 -23.09 -15.66 -21.89
CA HIS A 422 -23.20 -15.91 -23.33
C HIS A 422 -24.14 -14.97 -24.07
N ALA A 423 -25.15 -14.43 -23.39
CA ALA A 423 -26.25 -13.73 -24.02
C ALA A 423 -26.80 -12.57 -23.17
N LEU A 424 -27.45 -11.68 -23.90
CA LEU A 424 -28.29 -10.62 -23.35
C LEU A 424 -29.75 -10.99 -23.61
N TYR A 425 -30.55 -10.98 -22.55
CA TYR A 425 -31.98 -11.24 -22.59
C TYR A 425 -32.74 -9.96 -22.31
N ALA A 426 -33.48 -9.47 -23.29
CA ALA A 426 -34.37 -8.34 -23.10
C ALA A 426 -35.72 -8.81 -22.56
N VAL A 427 -35.86 -8.74 -21.23
CA VAL A 427 -37.02 -9.25 -20.48
C VAL A 427 -38.20 -8.28 -20.55
N VAL A 428 -37.93 -6.98 -20.42
CA VAL A 428 -38.92 -5.94 -20.64
C VAL A 428 -38.43 -5.08 -21.80
N TYR A 429 -38.88 -5.44 -22.99
CA TYR A 429 -38.46 -4.82 -24.24
C TYR A 429 -39.35 -3.63 -24.58
N ASN A 430 -38.92 -2.42 -24.20
CA ASN A 430 -39.62 -1.17 -24.52
C ASN A 430 -38.85 -0.34 -25.55
N ASP A 431 -39.35 0.86 -25.85
CA ASP A 431 -38.76 1.77 -26.85
C ASP A 431 -37.32 2.17 -26.50
N PHE A 432 -37.01 2.27 -25.21
CA PHE A 432 -35.66 2.59 -24.76
C PHE A 432 -34.70 1.42 -25.01
N ILE A 433 -35.07 0.20 -24.60
CA ILE A 433 -34.27 -1.01 -24.86
C ILE A 433 -34.13 -1.25 -26.36
N ARG A 434 -35.17 -1.00 -27.14
CA ARG A 434 -35.12 -1.06 -28.60
C ARG A 434 -34.09 -0.09 -29.17
N TRP A 435 -34.13 1.17 -28.73
CA TRP A 435 -33.17 2.17 -29.16
C TRP A 435 -31.75 1.78 -28.71
N HIS A 436 -31.57 1.42 -27.44
CA HIS A 436 -30.27 1.01 -26.89
C HIS A 436 -29.64 -0.16 -27.65
N LEU A 437 -30.42 -1.22 -27.90
CA LEU A 437 -29.92 -2.46 -28.51
C LEU A 437 -29.82 -2.39 -30.04
N ASN A 438 -30.63 -1.58 -30.73
CA ASN A 438 -30.71 -1.61 -32.21
C ASN A 438 -30.46 -0.26 -32.88
N ASP A 439 -31.09 0.81 -32.41
CA ASP A 439 -31.14 2.08 -33.15
C ASP A 439 -30.06 3.09 -32.71
N GLY A 440 -29.44 2.88 -31.55
CA GLY A 440 -28.42 3.72 -30.92
C GLY A 440 -26.97 3.34 -31.30
N GLY A 441 -26.80 2.55 -32.36
CA GLY A 441 -25.49 2.22 -32.95
C GLY A 441 -24.82 0.94 -32.45
N TYR A 442 -25.41 0.20 -31.49
CA TYR A 442 -24.77 -0.99 -30.91
C TYR A 442 -25.05 -2.30 -31.65
N GLN A 443 -26.22 -2.44 -32.29
CA GLN A 443 -26.72 -3.70 -32.88
C GLN A 443 -26.38 -4.94 -32.04
N VAL A 444 -26.79 -4.93 -30.77
CA VAL A 444 -26.44 -5.97 -29.80
C VAL A 444 -27.22 -7.25 -30.08
N PRO A 445 -26.55 -8.40 -30.27
CA PRO A 445 -27.23 -9.69 -30.29
C PRO A 445 -27.97 -9.90 -28.97
N HIS A 446 -29.29 -10.11 -29.04
CA HIS A 446 -30.14 -10.27 -27.87
C HIS A 446 -31.28 -11.24 -28.14
N GLU A 447 -31.75 -11.90 -27.08
CA GLU A 447 -32.95 -12.72 -27.09
C GLU A 447 -34.08 -11.96 -26.37
N ARG A 448 -35.26 -11.89 -27.01
CA ARG A 448 -36.46 -11.36 -26.34
C ARG A 448 -37.20 -12.54 -25.73
N CYS A 449 -37.41 -12.49 -24.42
CA CYS A 449 -38.04 -13.58 -23.67
C CYS A 449 -38.74 -13.04 -22.42
N GLY A 450 -39.53 -13.89 -21.76
CA GLY A 450 -40.16 -13.56 -20.49
C GLY A 450 -39.21 -13.78 -19.32
N ILE A 451 -39.58 -13.25 -18.14
CA ILE A 451 -38.80 -13.45 -16.91
C ILE A 451 -38.64 -14.94 -16.55
N GLU A 452 -39.68 -15.75 -16.81
CA GLU A 452 -39.67 -17.18 -16.53
C GLU A 452 -38.62 -17.96 -17.35
N ASP A 453 -38.25 -17.45 -18.54
CA ASP A 453 -37.27 -18.08 -19.42
C ASP A 453 -35.83 -17.85 -18.92
N VAL A 454 -35.61 -16.77 -18.16
CA VAL A 454 -34.29 -16.39 -17.65
C VAL A 454 -34.08 -16.74 -16.18
N ILE A 455 -35.14 -16.93 -15.38
CA ILE A 455 -35.04 -17.33 -13.96
C ILE A 455 -34.14 -18.58 -13.75
N PRO A 456 -34.20 -19.64 -14.58
CA PRO A 456 -33.35 -20.82 -14.38
C PRO A 456 -31.87 -20.56 -14.68
N LYS A 457 -31.53 -19.47 -15.37
CA LYS A 457 -30.17 -19.16 -15.81
C LYS A 457 -29.36 -18.51 -14.70
N ARG A 458 -28.03 -18.52 -14.83
CA ARG A 458 -27.13 -17.77 -13.96
C ARG A 458 -27.05 -16.33 -14.45
N TRP A 459 -27.22 -15.36 -13.56
CA TRP A 459 -27.17 -13.95 -13.93
C TRP A 459 -25.83 -13.35 -13.50
N LEU A 460 -25.16 -12.63 -14.39
CA LEU A 460 -23.97 -11.86 -14.07
C LEU A 460 -24.30 -10.40 -13.79
N LYS A 461 -25.31 -9.88 -14.50
CA LYS A 461 -25.76 -8.49 -14.40
C LYS A 461 -27.22 -8.38 -14.78
N VAL A 462 -27.91 -7.42 -14.17
CA VAL A 462 -29.22 -6.95 -14.65
C VAL A 462 -29.12 -5.46 -14.90
N MET A 463 -29.57 -5.00 -16.06
CA MET A 463 -29.66 -3.58 -16.39
C MET A 463 -31.13 -3.17 -16.41
N PHE A 464 -31.40 -2.03 -15.78
CA PHE A 464 -32.69 -1.37 -15.74
C PHE A 464 -32.55 -0.02 -16.42
N ALA A 465 -33.40 0.23 -17.40
CA ALA A 465 -33.39 1.46 -18.16
C ALA A 465 -34.70 2.23 -17.97
N ALA A 466 -34.58 3.49 -17.56
CA ALA A 466 -35.74 4.31 -17.19
C ALA A 466 -35.59 5.75 -17.69
N GLU A 467 -36.70 6.49 -17.74
CA GLU A 467 -36.64 7.93 -17.98
C GLU A 467 -35.94 8.67 -16.83
N LYS A 468 -35.34 9.83 -17.13
CA LYS A 468 -34.45 10.55 -16.19
C LYS A 468 -35.13 10.88 -14.85
N ASP A 469 -36.43 11.17 -14.88
CA ASP A 469 -37.25 11.45 -13.71
C ASP A 469 -37.62 10.20 -12.90
N GLN A 470 -37.56 9.02 -13.50
CA GLN A 470 -37.81 7.73 -12.85
C GLN A 470 -36.56 7.07 -12.25
N VAL A 471 -35.35 7.38 -12.75
CA VAL A 471 -34.09 6.75 -12.30
C VAL A 471 -33.91 6.81 -10.78
N GLY A 472 -34.16 7.96 -10.15
CA GLY A 472 -34.02 8.11 -8.70
C GLY A 472 -35.06 7.30 -7.90
N ALA A 473 -36.26 7.07 -8.45
CA ALA A 473 -37.25 6.18 -7.83
C ALA A 473 -36.84 4.72 -8.00
N LEU A 474 -36.46 4.32 -9.22
CA LEU A 474 -35.98 2.97 -9.54
C LEU A 474 -34.79 2.56 -8.66
N GLN A 475 -33.79 3.44 -8.52
CA GLN A 475 -32.63 3.18 -7.68
C GLN A 475 -33.03 2.93 -6.22
N ARG A 476 -33.93 3.75 -5.66
CA ARG A 476 -34.42 3.56 -4.29
C ARG A 476 -35.16 2.24 -4.11
N GLU A 477 -36.00 1.85 -5.06
CA GLU A 477 -36.71 0.57 -4.99
C GLU A 477 -35.73 -0.62 -5.03
N LEU A 478 -34.71 -0.56 -5.88
CA LEU A 478 -33.66 -1.57 -5.94
C LEU A 478 -32.83 -1.62 -4.64
N GLU A 479 -32.48 -0.47 -4.06
CA GLU A 479 -31.76 -0.39 -2.79
C GLU A 479 -32.61 -0.91 -1.61
N ASN A 480 -33.92 -0.62 -1.61
CA ASN A 480 -34.86 -1.06 -0.57
C ASN A 480 -35.04 -2.58 -0.51
N LEU A 481 -34.78 -3.30 -1.62
CA LEU A 481 -34.76 -4.76 -1.61
C LEU A 481 -33.66 -5.32 -0.70
N ASN A 482 -32.58 -4.57 -0.48
CA ASN A 482 -31.48 -4.90 0.43
C ASN A 482 -30.98 -6.35 0.28
N ILE A 483 -30.81 -6.78 -0.97
CA ILE A 483 -30.39 -8.15 -1.30
C ILE A 483 -28.91 -8.32 -0.96
N GLN A 484 -28.61 -9.28 -0.08
CA GLN A 484 -27.23 -9.55 0.32
C GLN A 484 -26.40 -10.03 -0.89
N GLY A 485 -25.19 -9.49 -1.04
CA GLY A 485 -24.29 -9.87 -2.14
C GLY A 485 -24.59 -9.19 -3.47
N VAL A 486 -25.45 -8.17 -3.46
CA VAL A 486 -25.78 -7.32 -4.61
C VAL A 486 -25.34 -5.89 -4.38
N ARG A 487 -24.89 -5.23 -5.44
CA ARG A 487 -24.65 -3.79 -5.50
C ARG A 487 -25.51 -3.18 -6.60
N ILE A 488 -26.03 -1.98 -6.32
CA ILE A 488 -26.71 -1.15 -7.32
C ILE A 488 -25.72 -0.11 -7.84
N VAL A 489 -25.59 -0.01 -9.17
CA VAL A 489 -24.63 0.86 -9.86
C VAL A 489 -25.38 1.78 -10.81
N HIS A 490 -25.04 3.07 -10.80
CA HIS A 490 -25.54 4.04 -11.77
C HIS A 490 -24.48 4.22 -12.85
N SER A 491 -24.72 3.68 -14.05
CA SER A 491 -23.72 3.59 -15.12
C SER A 491 -23.90 4.59 -16.26
N ALA A 492 -25.08 5.19 -16.40
CA ALA A 492 -25.34 6.31 -17.29
C ALA A 492 -26.60 7.05 -16.82
N GLU A 493 -26.88 8.26 -17.33
CA GLU A 493 -28.02 9.11 -16.91
C GLU A 493 -29.39 8.43 -16.83
N ARG A 494 -29.59 7.31 -17.54
CA ARG A 494 -30.85 6.56 -17.64
C ARG A 494 -30.71 5.09 -17.25
N LEU A 495 -29.54 4.66 -16.78
CA LEU A 495 -29.20 3.26 -16.55
C LEU A 495 -28.84 3.00 -15.09
N VAL A 496 -29.60 2.11 -14.47
CA VAL A 496 -29.32 1.55 -13.15
C VAL A 496 -29.05 0.06 -13.32
N GLU A 497 -28.01 -0.45 -12.69
CA GLU A 497 -27.56 -1.82 -12.83
C GLU A 497 -27.52 -2.53 -11.50
N MET A 498 -27.82 -3.82 -11.53
CA MET A 498 -27.62 -4.73 -10.43
C MET A 498 -26.48 -5.67 -10.79
N VAL A 499 -25.41 -5.62 -9.99
CA VAL A 499 -24.20 -6.45 -10.16
C VAL A 499 -23.84 -7.13 -8.83
N PRO A 500 -23.01 -8.18 -8.84
CA PRO A 500 -22.51 -8.80 -7.61
C PRO A 500 -21.78 -7.78 -6.74
N ALA A 501 -21.91 -7.88 -5.42
CA ALA A 501 -21.34 -6.88 -4.50
C ALA A 501 -19.82 -6.75 -4.59
N ASP A 502 -19.13 -7.82 -5.02
CA ASP A 502 -17.69 -7.86 -5.24
C ASP A 502 -17.25 -7.42 -6.65
N ALA A 503 -18.21 -7.23 -7.57
CA ALA A 503 -17.99 -6.73 -8.92
C ALA A 503 -17.93 -5.20 -8.94
N ASN A 504 -16.73 -4.67 -9.17
CA ASN A 504 -16.51 -3.29 -9.58
C ASN A 504 -15.24 -3.20 -10.42
N LYS A 505 -15.11 -2.15 -11.24
CA LYS A 505 -13.96 -1.99 -12.15
C LYS A 505 -12.62 -1.89 -11.41
N GLY A 506 -12.58 -1.34 -10.20
CA GLY A 506 -11.36 -1.26 -9.40
C GLY A 506 -10.88 -2.63 -8.85
N SER A 507 -11.79 -3.44 -8.32
CA SER A 507 -11.48 -4.80 -7.85
C SER A 507 -11.08 -5.70 -9.02
N ALA A 508 -11.73 -5.55 -10.18
CA ALA A 508 -11.38 -6.27 -11.40
C ALA A 508 -10.02 -5.83 -11.97
N LEU A 509 -9.71 -4.53 -11.99
CA LEU A 509 -8.38 -4.03 -12.37
C LEU A 509 -7.28 -4.63 -11.50
N ARG A 510 -7.47 -4.66 -10.17
CA ARG A 510 -6.52 -5.30 -9.25
C ARG A 510 -6.30 -6.77 -9.55
N ARG A 511 -7.37 -7.52 -9.82
CA ARG A 511 -7.28 -8.95 -10.18
C ARG A 511 -6.55 -9.15 -11.51
N LEU A 512 -6.91 -8.36 -12.53
CA LEU A 512 -6.28 -8.37 -13.84
C LEU A 512 -4.78 -8.08 -13.72
N CYS A 513 -4.40 -7.04 -12.97
CA CYS A 513 -3.01 -6.70 -12.66
C CYS A 513 -2.24 -7.86 -12.01
N SER A 514 -2.87 -8.55 -11.06
CA SER A 514 -2.28 -9.74 -10.43
C SER A 514 -2.07 -10.88 -11.43
N GLU A 515 -2.99 -11.06 -12.38
CA GLU A 515 -2.92 -12.11 -13.41
C GLU A 515 -1.75 -11.86 -14.38
N ILE A 516 -1.60 -10.62 -14.86
CA ILE A 516 -0.58 -10.27 -15.86
C ILE A 516 0.76 -9.83 -15.24
N GLY A 517 0.86 -9.75 -13.91
CA GLY A 517 2.08 -9.41 -13.19
C GLY A 517 2.47 -7.93 -13.21
N ILE A 518 1.51 -7.02 -13.39
CA ILE A 518 1.74 -5.57 -13.36
C ILE A 518 1.27 -5.02 -12.00
N PRO A 519 2.12 -4.34 -11.20
CA PRO A 519 1.71 -3.70 -9.95
C PRO A 519 0.63 -2.63 -10.19
N LEU A 520 -0.34 -2.53 -9.29
CA LEU A 520 -1.45 -1.58 -9.40
C LEU A 520 -0.95 -0.13 -9.43
N GLU A 521 0.15 0.14 -8.72
CA GLU A 521 0.80 1.45 -8.69
C GLU A 521 1.38 1.86 -10.06
N LYS A 522 1.55 0.93 -11.00
CA LYS A 522 2.03 1.21 -12.37
C LYS A 522 0.90 1.27 -13.40
N THR A 523 -0.33 1.50 -12.94
CA THR A 523 -1.52 1.57 -13.80
C THR A 523 -2.04 2.99 -13.93
N ALA A 524 -2.49 3.36 -15.12
CA ALA A 524 -3.41 4.47 -15.30
C ALA A 524 -4.83 3.96 -15.54
N ALA A 525 -5.83 4.67 -15.02
CA ALA A 525 -7.24 4.38 -15.27
C ALA A 525 -7.93 5.60 -15.88
N ILE A 526 -8.68 5.42 -16.97
CA ILE A 526 -9.43 6.47 -17.66
C ILE A 526 -10.92 6.15 -17.57
N GLY A 527 -11.74 7.12 -17.14
CA GLY A 527 -13.19 6.93 -17.05
C GLY A 527 -14.00 8.22 -17.05
N ASP A 528 -15.32 8.10 -17.08
CA ASP A 528 -16.24 9.23 -17.18
C ASP A 528 -17.41 9.24 -16.19
N PHE A 529 -17.77 8.10 -15.63
CA PHE A 529 -18.98 8.00 -14.82
C PHE A 529 -18.77 7.30 -13.48
N TYR A 530 -19.82 7.24 -12.65
CA TYR A 530 -19.70 6.79 -11.26
C TYR A 530 -19.17 5.37 -11.10
N ASN A 531 -19.42 4.48 -12.06
CA ASN A 531 -18.89 3.11 -12.08
C ASN A 531 -17.37 3.03 -12.34
N ASP A 532 -16.73 4.13 -12.74
CA ASP A 532 -15.27 4.21 -12.93
C ASP A 532 -14.54 4.71 -11.70
N LEU A 533 -15.24 5.30 -10.72
CA LEU A 533 -14.63 5.95 -9.56
C LEU A 533 -13.65 5.03 -8.84
N GLU A 534 -14.05 3.81 -8.49
CA GLU A 534 -13.16 2.90 -7.78
C GLU A 534 -11.94 2.48 -8.62
N MET A 535 -12.06 2.40 -9.95
CA MET A 535 -10.93 2.11 -10.82
C MET A 535 -9.94 3.29 -10.87
N ILE A 536 -10.46 4.51 -10.95
CA ILE A 536 -9.69 5.76 -10.96
C ILE A 536 -8.98 5.98 -9.63
N GLU A 537 -9.64 5.68 -8.50
CA GLU A 537 -9.06 5.79 -7.15
C GLU A 537 -7.99 4.74 -6.87
N MET A 538 -8.19 3.52 -7.37
CA MET A 538 -7.28 2.40 -7.09
C MET A 538 -6.05 2.40 -7.98
N ALA A 539 -6.13 2.93 -9.20
CA ALA A 539 -5.00 2.98 -10.12
C ALA A 539 -3.88 3.87 -9.57
N GLY A 540 -2.65 3.59 -9.99
CA GLY A 540 -1.50 4.46 -9.70
C GLY A 540 -1.69 5.89 -10.19
N PHE A 541 -2.45 6.07 -11.28
CA PHE A 541 -2.81 7.38 -11.82
C PHE A 541 -4.20 7.41 -12.43
N GLY A 542 -5.14 8.09 -11.76
CA GLY A 542 -6.51 8.27 -12.23
C GLY A 542 -6.67 9.44 -13.21
N ILE A 543 -7.40 9.24 -14.31
CA ILE A 543 -7.65 10.22 -15.37
C ILE A 543 -9.15 10.30 -15.68
N ALA A 544 -9.67 11.52 -15.81
CA ALA A 544 -11.04 11.80 -16.23
C ALA A 544 -11.06 12.49 -17.60
N VAL A 545 -12.02 12.16 -18.46
CA VAL A 545 -12.29 12.93 -19.68
C VAL A 545 -13.11 14.19 -19.37
N SER A 546 -13.10 15.21 -20.23
CA SER A 546 -13.76 16.48 -19.90
C SER A 546 -15.29 16.39 -19.84
N ASN A 547 -15.90 15.34 -20.42
CA ASN A 547 -17.32 15.04 -20.31
C ASN A 547 -17.69 14.23 -19.05
N SER A 548 -16.74 13.86 -18.20
CA SER A 548 -17.01 13.08 -16.98
C SER A 548 -17.90 13.83 -15.99
N CYS A 549 -18.58 13.07 -15.12
CA CYS A 549 -19.32 13.64 -13.99
C CYS A 549 -18.38 14.37 -13.01
N ARG A 550 -18.95 15.21 -12.13
CA ARG A 550 -18.17 16.06 -11.22
C ARG A 550 -17.27 15.23 -10.30
N ASP A 551 -17.79 14.16 -9.73
CA ASP A 551 -17.09 13.38 -8.72
C ASP A 551 -15.87 12.68 -9.34
N VAL A 552 -16.02 12.13 -10.55
CA VAL A 552 -14.91 11.55 -11.32
C VAL A 552 -13.80 12.58 -11.59
N LYS A 553 -14.16 13.82 -11.97
CA LYS A 553 -13.17 14.90 -12.19
C LYS A 553 -12.45 15.35 -10.92
N VAL A 554 -13.12 15.31 -9.77
CA VAL A 554 -12.52 15.68 -8.48
C VAL A 554 -11.56 14.59 -7.98
N THR A 555 -11.91 13.33 -8.23
CA THR A 555 -11.11 12.18 -7.85
C THR A 555 -9.89 11.98 -8.76
N ALA A 556 -10.01 12.24 -10.06
CA ALA A 556 -8.91 12.07 -11.01
C ALA A 556 -7.75 13.04 -10.76
N SER A 557 -6.53 12.56 -11.01
CA SER A 557 -5.30 13.36 -10.94
C SER A 557 -5.09 14.24 -12.17
N LEU A 558 -5.74 13.89 -13.28
CA LEU A 558 -5.70 14.63 -14.54
C LEU A 558 -7.09 14.64 -15.19
N VAL A 559 -7.46 15.79 -15.77
CA VAL A 559 -8.62 15.90 -16.65
C VAL A 559 -8.13 16.20 -18.06
N VAL A 560 -8.49 15.35 -19.02
CA VAL A 560 -8.15 15.47 -20.45
C VAL A 560 -9.38 15.88 -21.26
N SER A 561 -9.23 16.05 -22.57
CA SER A 561 -10.34 16.35 -23.50
C SER A 561 -11.45 15.28 -23.45
N SER A 562 -12.62 15.59 -23.99
CA SER A 562 -13.76 14.66 -24.01
C SER A 562 -13.50 13.46 -24.93
N ASN A 563 -14.32 12.41 -24.79
CA ASN A 563 -14.37 11.30 -25.75
C ASN A 563 -14.50 11.76 -27.22
N GLY A 564 -15.35 12.76 -27.50
CA GLY A 564 -15.49 13.35 -28.85
C GLY A 564 -14.31 14.21 -29.32
N GLN A 565 -13.28 14.37 -28.50
CA GLN A 565 -12.08 15.17 -28.77
C GLN A 565 -10.78 14.36 -28.58
N ASN A 566 -10.86 13.02 -28.63
CA ASN A 566 -9.73 12.10 -28.49
C ASN A 566 -9.03 12.20 -27.11
N GLY A 567 -9.84 12.28 -26.04
CA GLY A 567 -9.34 12.36 -24.67
C GLY A 567 -8.43 11.19 -24.29
N VAL A 568 -8.70 9.98 -24.78
CA VAL A 568 -7.85 8.81 -24.49
C VAL A 568 -6.47 8.96 -25.13
N ALA A 569 -6.35 9.48 -26.35
CA ALA A 569 -5.07 9.80 -26.96
C ALA A 569 -4.28 10.83 -26.13
N GLU A 570 -4.93 11.91 -25.67
CA GLU A 570 -4.30 12.90 -24.80
C GLU A 570 -3.79 12.27 -23.48
N ALA A 571 -4.61 11.40 -22.87
CA ALA A 571 -4.24 10.66 -21.67
C ALA A 571 -3.03 9.74 -21.90
N ILE A 572 -3.02 8.99 -23.01
CA ILE A 572 -1.91 8.10 -23.38
C ILE A 572 -0.63 8.90 -23.57
N GLU A 573 -0.66 10.01 -24.32
CA GLU A 573 0.53 10.85 -24.52
C GLU A 573 1.04 11.41 -23.19
N TYR A 574 0.14 11.90 -22.34
CA TYR A 574 0.52 12.38 -21.02
C TYR A 574 1.20 11.29 -20.19
N VAL A 575 0.64 10.07 -20.17
CA VAL A 575 1.23 8.93 -19.47
C VAL A 575 2.59 8.58 -20.08
N MET A 576 2.72 8.52 -21.40
CA MET A 576 3.98 8.19 -22.06
C MET A 576 5.09 9.21 -21.77
N GLU A 577 4.75 10.50 -21.76
CA GLU A 577 5.67 11.60 -21.48
C GLU A 577 6.05 11.69 -19.99
N ASN A 578 5.11 11.39 -19.10
CA ASN A 578 5.26 11.63 -17.66
C ASN A 578 5.43 10.34 -16.84
N LYS A 579 5.46 9.15 -17.46
CA LYS A 579 5.39 7.84 -16.78
C LYS A 579 6.26 7.67 -15.55
N LYS A 580 7.44 8.30 -15.48
CA LYS A 580 8.34 8.22 -14.33
C LYS A 580 7.88 9.00 -13.10
N LYS A 581 7.16 10.09 -13.33
CA LYS A 581 6.56 10.90 -12.28
C LYS A 581 5.30 10.22 -11.77
N LEU A 582 4.64 9.47 -12.66
CA LEU A 582 3.39 8.78 -12.35
C LEU A 582 3.63 7.43 -11.67
N PHE A 583 4.65 6.68 -12.11
CA PHE A 583 4.94 5.28 -11.75
C PHE A 583 6.44 5.06 -11.53
#